data_AF-A0A3N4ZR74-F1
#
_entry.id   AF-A0A3N4ZR74-F1
#
_cell.length_a   1.000
_cell.length_b   1.000
_cell.length_c   1.000
_cell.angle_alpha   90.00
_cell.angle_beta   90.00
_cell.angle_gamma   90.00
#
_symmetry.space_group_name_H-M   'P 1'
#
loop_
_entity.id
_entity.type
_entity.pdbx_description
1 polymer ?
#
loop_
_entity_poly.entity_id
_entity_poly.type
_entity_poly.pdbx_seq_one_letter_code
_entity_poly.pdbx_strand_id
1 'polypeptide(L)' 'MNETAFKEALATFATEPAENLSMTDELDEIGIDSISVFELMIKLEDVVGEHATKIDDDMSTVQDLYDHVRKAAELHASA' A
#
# COMPACT_ATOMS: atom_id res chain seq x y z
N MET A 1 -7.50 1.86 -7.78
CA MET A 1 -6.36 2.81 -7.86
C MET A 1 -5.35 2.32 -8.90
N ASN A 2 -4.50 3.19 -9.46
CA ASN A 2 -3.39 2.79 -10.36
C ASN A 2 -2.04 2.82 -9.63
N GLU A 3 -0.99 2.25 -10.24
CA GLU A 3 0.36 2.14 -9.64
C GLU A 3 0.94 3.51 -9.28
N THR A 4 0.81 4.52 -10.13
CA THR A 4 1.36 5.86 -9.88
C THR A 4 0.76 6.48 -8.62
N ALA A 5 -0.57 6.49 -8.51
CA ALA A 5 -1.27 7.03 -7.35
C ALA A 5 -0.94 6.25 -6.06
N PHE A 6 -0.73 4.94 -6.17
CA PHE A 6 -0.27 4.13 -5.05
C PHE A 6 1.12 4.53 -4.59
N LYS A 7 2.09 4.64 -5.52
CA LYS A 7 3.46 5.05 -5.18
C LYS A 7 3.50 6.46 -4.59
N GLU A 8 2.68 7.38 -5.07
CA GLU A 8 2.53 8.72 -4.47
C GLU A 8 2.00 8.66 -3.03
N ALA A 9 1.01 7.80 -2.78
CA ALA A 9 0.49 7.60 -1.43
C ALA A 9 1.54 6.94 -0.51
N LEU A 10 2.24 5.92 -1.02
CA LEU A 10 3.28 5.17 -0.31
C LEU A 10 4.50 6.05 0.01
N ALA A 11 4.92 6.91 -0.93
CA ALA A 11 6.03 7.85 -0.74
C ALA A 11 5.80 8.90 0.34
N THR A 12 4.56 9.04 0.85
CA THR A 12 4.31 9.85 2.05
C THR A 12 4.91 9.22 3.31
N PHE A 13 5.05 7.89 3.31
CA PHE A 13 5.53 7.09 4.43
C PHE A 13 6.92 6.51 4.18
N ALA A 14 7.30 6.32 2.91
CA ALA A 14 8.61 5.82 2.54
C ALA A 14 9.71 6.88 2.77
N THR A 15 10.95 6.41 2.85
CA THR A 15 12.15 7.26 2.95
C THR A 15 12.54 7.89 1.62
N GLU A 16 12.00 7.38 0.52
CA GLU A 16 12.29 7.80 -0.86
C GLU A 16 11.06 8.37 -1.58
N PRO A 17 11.26 9.28 -2.57
CA PRO A 17 10.17 9.81 -3.36
C PRO A 17 9.56 8.75 -4.29
N ALA A 18 8.30 8.94 -4.69
CA ALA A 18 7.55 7.99 -5.52
C ALA A 18 8.22 7.62 -6.85
N GLU A 19 9.05 8.51 -7.40
CA GLU A 19 9.82 8.29 -8.63
C GLU A 19 10.98 7.29 -8.46
N ASN A 20 11.49 7.12 -7.24
CA ASN A 20 12.55 6.17 -6.90
C ASN A 20 12.01 4.81 -6.46
N LEU A 21 10.74 4.73 -6.05
CA LEU A 21 10.14 3.48 -5.59
C LEU A 21 9.93 2.49 -6.75
N SER A 22 10.54 1.32 -6.65
CA SER A 22 10.28 0.16 -7.47
C SER A 22 9.21 -0.73 -6.84
N MET A 23 8.48 -1.45 -7.70
CA MET A 23 7.54 -2.48 -7.24
C MET A 23 8.24 -3.68 -6.60
N THR A 24 9.52 -3.88 -6.94
CA THR A 24 10.34 -4.98 -6.41
C THR A 24 11.03 -4.64 -5.10
N ASP A 25 10.94 -3.39 -4.64
CA ASP A 25 11.63 -2.98 -3.41
C ASP A 25 10.97 -3.64 -2.21
N GLU A 26 11.80 -4.02 -1.25
CA GLU A 26 11.32 -4.50 0.04
C GLU A 26 10.78 -3.31 0.86
N LEU A 27 9.65 -3.52 1.53
CA LEU A 27 9.00 -2.49 2.34
C LEU A 27 9.94 -1.97 3.44
N ASP A 28 10.68 -2.85 4.10
CA ASP A 28 11.65 -2.48 5.14
C ASP A 28 12.79 -1.61 4.59
N GLU A 29 13.28 -1.90 3.38
CA GLU A 29 14.36 -1.13 2.74
C GLU A 29 13.95 0.31 2.42
N ILE A 30 12.70 0.51 2.03
CA ILE A 30 12.13 1.85 1.78
C ILE A 30 11.56 2.50 3.05
N GLY A 31 11.79 1.89 4.23
CA GLY A 31 11.37 2.40 5.54
C GLY A 31 9.87 2.33 5.81
N ILE A 32 9.15 1.44 5.10
CA ILE A 32 7.75 1.13 5.35
C ILE A 32 7.66 0.01 6.38
N ASP A 33 7.17 0.36 7.57
CA ASP A 33 6.86 -0.59 8.63
C ASP A 33 5.36 -0.91 8.70
N SER A 34 4.98 -1.82 9.61
CA SER A 34 3.58 -2.19 9.81
C SER A 34 2.68 -1.03 10.26
N ILE A 35 3.24 0.01 10.89
CA ILE A 35 2.52 1.22 11.27
C ILE A 35 2.24 2.07 10.03
N SER A 36 3.25 2.24 9.18
CA SER A 36 3.20 2.96 7.92
C SER A 36 2.19 2.35 6.96
N VAL A 37 2.17 1.00 6.89
CA VAL A 37 1.12 0.27 6.15
C VAL A 37 -0.25 0.58 6.74
N PHE A 38 -0.41 0.51 8.06
CA PHE A 38 -1.70 0.81 8.69
C PHE A 38 -2.18 2.25 8.40
N GLU A 39 -1.28 3.24 8.50
CA GLU A 39 -1.59 4.64 8.17
C GLU A 39 -1.90 4.84 6.69
N LEU A 40 -1.20 4.15 5.79
CA LEU A 40 -1.52 4.13 4.37
C LEU A 40 -2.93 3.58 4.13
N MET A 41 -3.31 2.51 4.82
CA MET A 41 -4.63 1.90 4.67
C MET A 41 -5.74 2.82 5.18
N ILE A 42 -5.51 3.56 6.28
CA ILE A 42 -6.42 4.62 6.74
C ILE A 42 -6.52 5.73 5.69
N LYS A 43 -5.38 6.18 5.15
CA LYS A 43 -5.36 7.23 4.11
C LYS A 43 -6.11 6.80 2.85
N LEU A 44 -6.09 5.52 2.54
CA LEU A 44 -6.78 4.91 1.42
C LEU A 44 -8.17 4.40 1.77
N GLU A 45 -8.68 4.58 3.00
CA GLU A 45 -9.95 4.01 3.48
C GLU A 45 -11.12 4.29 2.53
N ASP A 46 -11.23 5.52 2.02
CA ASP A 46 -12.23 5.93 1.01
C ASP A 46 -12.15 5.11 -0.30
N VAL A 47 -10.99 4.52 -0.59
CA VAL A 47 -10.70 3.73 -1.80
C VAL A 47 -10.80 2.23 -1.53
N VAL A 48 -10.31 1.75 -0.38
CA VAL A 48 -10.19 0.32 -0.05
C VAL A 48 -11.30 -0.21 0.86
N GLY A 49 -12.04 0.66 1.54
CA GLY A 49 -13.07 0.31 2.51
C GLY A 49 -12.53 -0.40 3.76
N GLU A 50 -13.41 -0.82 4.66
CA GLU A 50 -13.06 -1.54 5.90
C GLU A 50 -12.30 -2.86 5.67
N HIS A 51 -12.34 -3.42 4.46
CA HIS A 51 -11.77 -4.73 4.11
C HIS A 51 -10.24 -4.76 4.03
N ALA A 52 -9.61 -3.60 4.06
CA ALA A 52 -8.16 -3.44 3.96
C ALA A 52 -7.43 -3.78 5.28
N THR A 53 -8.14 -3.95 6.39
CA THR A 53 -7.55 -4.07 7.74
C THR A 53 -6.78 -5.37 8.02
N LYS A 54 -6.76 -6.34 7.10
CA LYS A 54 -5.96 -7.57 7.24
C LYS A 54 -4.62 -7.44 6.51
N ILE A 55 -3.64 -6.86 7.19
CA ILE A 55 -2.24 -6.98 6.78
C ILE A 55 -1.82 -8.43 7.02
N ASP A 56 -1.53 -9.16 5.95
CA ASP A 56 -0.91 -10.49 5.99
C ASP A 56 0.61 -10.32 6.18
N ASP A 57 1.20 -11.18 7.01
CA ASP A 57 2.64 -11.17 7.36
C ASP A 57 3.54 -11.44 6.14
N ASP A 58 2.97 -11.98 5.06
CA ASP A 58 3.65 -12.26 3.79
C ASP A 58 3.88 -11.01 2.89
N MET A 59 3.45 -9.82 3.30
CA MET A 59 3.72 -8.59 2.53
C MET A 59 5.15 -8.12 2.77
N SER A 60 6.03 -8.45 1.83
CA SER A 60 7.46 -8.09 1.92
C SER A 60 7.86 -7.00 0.92
N THR A 61 7.15 -6.89 -0.20
CA THR A 61 7.48 -5.96 -1.29
C THR A 61 6.40 -4.91 -1.55
N VAL A 62 6.80 -3.83 -2.22
CA VAL A 62 5.89 -2.77 -2.71
C VAL A 62 4.78 -3.36 -3.59
N GLN A 63 5.11 -4.36 -4.42
CA GLN A 63 4.13 -5.05 -5.24
C GLN A 63 3.10 -5.81 -4.41
N ASP A 64 3.51 -6.54 -3.37
CA ASP A 64 2.58 -7.29 -2.50
C ASP A 64 1.57 -6.34 -1.85
N LEU A 65 2.05 -5.21 -1.35
CA LEU A 65 1.20 -4.18 -0.74
C LEU A 65 0.25 -3.56 -1.78
N TYR A 66 0.74 -3.28 -2.98
CA TYR A 66 -0.09 -2.76 -4.07
C TYR A 66 -1.20 -3.74 -4.46
N ASP A 67 -0.87 -5.01 -4.65
CA ASP A 67 -1.83 -6.05 -5.01
C ASP A 67 -2.87 -6.24 -3.90
N HIS A 68 -2.45 -6.16 -2.63
CA HIS A 68 -3.37 -6.21 -1.50
C HIS A 68 -4.35 -5.03 -1.50
N VAL A 69 -3.84 -3.80 -1.63
CA VAL A 69 -4.65 -2.57 -1.73
C VAL A 69 -5.61 -2.64 -2.90
N ARG A 70 -5.15 -3.12 -4.06
CA ARG A 70 -5.97 -3.25 -5.27
C ARG A 70 -7.11 -4.24 -5.05
N LYS A 71 -6.81 -5.39 -4.46
CA LYS A 71 -7.80 -6.42 -4.13
C LYS A 71 -8.82 -5.92 -3.11
N ALA A 72 -8.39 -5.20 -2.08
CA ALA A 72 -9.29 -4.59 -1.11
C ALA A 72 -10.24 -3.57 -1.76
N ALA A 73 -9.71 -2.70 -2.63
CA ALA A 73 -10.51 -1.75 -3.40
C ALA A 73 -11.50 -2.43 -4.35
N GLU A 74 -11.12 -3.53 -5.01
CA GLU A 74 -12.03 -4.32 -5.85
C GLU A 74 -13.17 -4.92 -5.02
N LEU A 75 -12.86 -5.47 -3.84
CA LEU A 75 -13.87 -5.99 -2.92
C LEU A 75 -14.82 -4.89 -2.45
N HIS A 76 -14.30 -3.71 -2.08
CA HIS A 76 -15.13 -2.58 -1.70
C HIS A 76 -16.02 -2.10 -2.85
N ALA A 77 -15.48 -1.96 -4.06
CA ALA A 77 -16.26 -1.54 -5.22
C ALA A 77 -17.38 -2.55 -5.60
N SER A 78 -17.24 -3.81 -5.17
CA SER A 78 -18.23 -4.87 -5.37
C SER A 78 -19.25 -5.02 -4.24
N ALA A 79 -19.06 -4.31 -3.11
CA ALA A 79 -19.91 -4.32 -1.92
C ALA A 79 -20.92 -3.17 -1.93
#